data_AF-A0A365QL27-F1
#
_entry.id   AF-A0A365QL27-F1
#
_cell.length_a   1.000
_cell.length_b   1.000
_cell.length_c   1.000
_cell.angle_alpha   90.00
_cell.angle_beta   90.00
_cell.angle_gamma   90.00
#
_symmetry.space_group_name_H-M   'P 1'
#
loop_
_entity.id
_entity.type
_entity.pdbx_description
1 polymer ?
#
loop_
_entity_poly.entity_id
_entity_poly.type
_entity_poly.pdbx_seq_one_letter_code
_entity_poly.pdbx_strand_id
1 'polypeptide(L)'
;MNSHTKALLAVLLVSLGASASAFAQEGEPDPCLVLQPTRIAPDDVGEAGDHSGAGWLGLVPDGDRWRLAPARVRFEPEQPEGDIVDIKSDLKKAVALFRCKSLRPGKVDAANLAFPKDGTAIEPGADPLRVGFHGRRYELRHTVSGAVIVEGGGKRSVLHDFGGSSPPFNASLIWAGDVDRDGRPDFLMEFESDLGASFCLFTSGSAKENELVGAAGCMEVSG
;
A
#
# COMPACT_ATOMS: atom_id res chain seq x y z
N MET A 1 -23.45 -15.13 -86.62
CA MET A 1 -22.71 -13.86 -86.82
C MET A 1 -22.73 -13.10 -85.50
N ASN A 2 -21.55 -12.94 -84.88
CA ASN A 2 -21.06 -11.89 -83.98
C ASN A 2 -22.06 -11.17 -83.04
N SER A 3 -21.79 -10.89 -81.76
CA SER A 3 -20.59 -10.98 -80.92
C SER A 3 -20.92 -10.36 -79.54
N HIS A 4 -20.02 -10.55 -78.56
CA HIS A 4 -19.70 -9.61 -77.47
C HIS A 4 -20.67 -9.55 -76.27
N THR A 5 -20.34 -10.23 -75.17
CA THR A 5 -19.58 -9.77 -73.97
C THR A 5 -20.45 -9.16 -72.86
N LYS A 6 -20.44 -9.79 -71.68
CA LYS A 6 -19.80 -9.27 -70.45
C LYS A 6 -20.01 -10.27 -69.30
N ALA A 7 -18.91 -10.90 -68.88
CA ALA A 7 -18.84 -11.60 -67.61
C ALA A 7 -18.80 -10.56 -66.48
N LEU A 8 -19.68 -10.70 -65.49
CA LEU A 8 -19.53 -10.00 -64.21
C LEU A 8 -18.49 -10.75 -63.37
N LEU A 9 -17.34 -10.12 -63.14
CA LEU A 9 -16.38 -10.51 -62.11
C LEU A 9 -16.95 -10.11 -60.75
N ALA A 10 -17.25 -11.09 -59.90
CA ALA A 10 -17.44 -10.85 -58.48
C ALA A 10 -16.05 -10.79 -57.81
N VAL A 11 -15.66 -9.62 -57.32
CA VAL A 11 -14.47 -9.46 -56.48
C VAL A 11 -14.87 -9.81 -55.05
N LEU A 12 -14.45 -10.99 -54.56
CA LEU A 12 -14.46 -11.29 -53.14
C LEU A 12 -13.30 -10.55 -52.47
N LEU A 13 -13.58 -9.50 -51.70
CA LEU A 13 -12.64 -8.96 -50.73
C LEU A 13 -12.66 -9.85 -49.48
N VAL A 14 -11.64 -10.70 -49.33
CA VAL A 14 -11.33 -11.34 -48.05
C VAL A 14 -10.65 -10.28 -47.19
N SER A 15 -11.39 -9.71 -46.25
CA SER A 15 -10.84 -8.87 -45.19
C SER A 15 -10.15 -9.78 -44.17
N LEU A 16 -8.82 -9.88 -44.29
CA LEU A 16 -7.96 -10.36 -43.22
C LEU A 16 -8.06 -9.36 -42.06
N GLY A 17 -8.97 -9.63 -41.13
CA GLY A 17 -9.03 -8.95 -39.85
C GLY A 17 -7.76 -9.27 -39.07
N ALA A 18 -6.80 -8.34 -39.09
CA ALA A 18 -5.70 -8.35 -38.14
C ALA A 18 -6.30 -8.12 -36.75
N SER A 19 -6.39 -9.19 -35.96
CA SER A 19 -6.63 -9.11 -34.53
C SER A 19 -5.45 -8.36 -33.91
N ALA A 20 -5.55 -7.04 -33.84
CA ALA A 20 -4.70 -6.25 -32.99
C ALA A 20 -5.08 -6.62 -31.56
N SER A 21 -4.33 -7.55 -30.95
CA SER A 21 -4.29 -7.70 -29.51
C SER A 21 -3.91 -6.34 -28.95
N ALA A 22 -4.90 -5.60 -28.47
CA ALA A 22 -4.65 -4.46 -27.61
C ALA A 22 -4.02 -5.04 -26.36
N PHE A 23 -2.69 -5.09 -26.33
CA PHE A 23 -1.95 -5.19 -25.09
C PHE A 23 -2.39 -3.98 -24.29
N ALA A 24 -3.30 -4.19 -23.35
CA ALA A 24 -3.49 -3.27 -22.26
C ALA A 24 -2.10 -3.12 -21.66
N GLN A 25 -1.49 -1.96 -21.90
CA GLN A 25 -0.31 -1.54 -21.20
C GLN A 25 -0.76 -1.49 -19.75
N GLU A 26 -0.47 -2.55 -18.99
CA GLU A 26 -0.57 -2.55 -17.54
C GLU A 26 0.23 -1.33 -17.11
N GLY A 27 -0.48 -0.23 -16.82
CA GLY A 27 0.16 0.98 -16.36
C GLY A 27 0.96 0.58 -15.14
N GLU A 28 2.25 0.91 -15.11
CA GLU A 28 3.07 0.72 -13.92
C GLU A 28 2.25 1.22 -12.72
N PRO A 29 2.13 0.41 -11.65
CA PRO A 29 1.38 0.81 -10.47
C PRO A 29 1.96 2.15 -10.02
N ASP A 30 1.10 3.17 -9.91
CA ASP A 30 1.49 4.51 -9.45
C ASP A 30 2.03 4.37 -8.02
N PRO A 31 3.36 4.47 -7.80
CA PRO A 31 3.93 4.18 -6.50
C PRO A 31 3.43 5.23 -5.51
N CYS A 32 2.81 4.75 -4.46
CA CYS A 32 2.27 5.59 -3.40
C CYS A 32 3.44 6.04 -2.53
N LEU A 33 3.73 7.35 -2.44
CA LEU A 33 4.67 7.79 -1.42
C LEU A 33 3.97 7.71 -0.06
N VAL A 34 4.58 6.98 0.86
CA VAL A 34 4.08 6.74 2.22
C VAL A 34 5.08 7.35 3.18
N LEU A 35 4.60 8.06 4.20
CA LEU A 35 5.42 8.53 5.31
C LEU A 35 4.72 8.31 6.65
N GLN A 36 5.52 7.99 7.66
CA GLN A 36 5.14 8.10 9.05
C GLN A 36 5.58 9.48 9.56
N PRO A 37 4.72 10.25 10.27
CA PRO A 37 5.16 11.44 10.97
C PRO A 37 6.14 11.06 12.09
N THR A 38 7.44 11.16 11.82
CA THR A 38 8.52 10.70 12.70
C THR A 38 9.83 11.47 12.42
N ARG A 39 10.92 11.07 13.10
CA ARG A 39 12.26 11.62 12.95
C ARG A 39 13.17 10.55 12.34
N ILE A 40 13.83 10.87 11.23
CA ILE A 40 14.72 9.93 10.50
C ILE A 40 15.98 10.65 10.02
N ALA A 41 16.97 9.90 9.53
CA ALA A 41 18.12 10.49 8.87
C ALA A 41 17.70 11.19 7.57
N PRO A 42 18.38 12.28 7.14
CA PRO A 42 18.06 12.99 5.91
C PRO A 42 18.03 12.08 4.66
N ASP A 43 18.93 11.11 4.58
CA ASP A 43 19.04 10.21 3.42
C ASP A 43 17.83 9.25 3.31
N ASP A 44 17.20 8.91 4.44
CA ASP A 44 16.02 8.04 4.49
C ASP A 44 14.71 8.76 4.07
N VAL A 45 14.74 10.09 3.91
CA VAL A 45 13.57 10.84 3.40
C VAL A 45 13.28 10.46 1.94
N GLY A 46 14.32 10.13 1.17
CA GLY A 46 14.20 9.70 -0.23
C GLY A 46 13.44 10.67 -1.13
N GLU A 47 12.71 10.13 -2.11
CA GLU A 47 11.90 10.90 -3.08
C GLU A 47 10.86 11.81 -2.43
N ALA A 48 10.40 11.47 -1.21
CA ALA A 48 9.41 12.29 -0.52
C ALA A 48 9.92 13.71 -0.22
N GLY A 49 11.25 13.89 -0.13
CA GLY A 49 11.91 15.18 0.11
C GLY A 49 11.63 16.21 -0.99
N ASP A 50 11.45 15.75 -2.24
CA ASP A 50 11.10 16.59 -3.40
C ASP A 50 9.64 17.08 -3.37
N HIS A 51 8.86 16.61 -2.41
CA HIS A 51 7.42 16.85 -2.32
C HIS A 51 6.99 17.60 -1.06
N SER A 52 7.82 18.49 -0.54
CA SER A 52 7.41 19.39 0.55
C SER A 52 6.18 20.26 0.19
N GLY A 53 5.40 20.62 1.20
CA GLY A 53 4.20 21.43 1.05
C GLY A 53 2.93 20.60 0.79
N ALA A 54 2.05 21.09 -0.08
CA ALA A 54 0.71 20.53 -0.27
C ALA A 54 0.68 19.30 -1.21
N GLY A 55 -0.50 18.69 -1.33
CA GLY A 55 -0.74 17.54 -2.20
C GLY A 55 -0.62 16.18 -1.51
N TRP A 56 -0.43 16.19 -0.19
CA TRP A 56 -0.47 15.00 0.65
C TRP A 56 -1.88 14.78 1.21
N LEU A 57 -2.17 13.53 1.57
CA LEU A 57 -3.32 13.14 2.36
C LEU A 57 -2.82 12.53 3.67
N GLY A 58 -3.34 12.99 4.81
CA GLY A 58 -3.09 12.36 6.10
C GLY A 58 -4.23 11.44 6.50
N LEU A 59 -3.90 10.24 6.96
CA LEU A 59 -4.84 9.34 7.63
C LEU A 59 -4.98 9.79 9.09
N VAL A 60 -6.15 10.29 9.45
CA VAL A 60 -6.41 10.87 10.76
C VAL A 60 -7.64 10.24 11.41
N PRO A 61 -7.62 10.02 12.75
CA PRO A 61 -8.83 9.71 13.50
C PRO A 61 -9.75 10.93 13.54
N ASP A 62 -11.05 10.68 13.42
CA ASP A 62 -12.14 11.66 13.43
C ASP A 62 -13.27 11.14 14.35
N GLY A 63 -13.08 11.29 15.66
CA GLY A 63 -13.89 10.62 16.68
C GLY A 63 -13.71 9.10 16.60
N ASP A 64 -14.82 8.37 16.48
CA ASP A 64 -14.83 6.90 16.30
C ASP A 64 -14.66 6.48 14.82
N ARG A 65 -14.31 7.42 13.95
CA ARG A 65 -14.18 7.21 12.49
C ARG A 65 -12.78 7.57 12.03
N TRP A 66 -12.50 7.26 10.77
CA TRP A 66 -11.26 7.60 10.10
C TRP A 66 -11.53 8.36 8.81
N ARG A 67 -10.59 9.22 8.42
CA ARG A 67 -10.65 9.96 7.16
C ARG A 67 -9.27 10.21 6.60
N LEU A 68 -9.22 10.34 5.27
CA LEU A 68 -8.12 10.98 4.56
C LEU A 68 -8.38 12.48 4.47
N ALA A 69 -7.47 13.27 4.99
CA ALA A 69 -7.54 14.72 5.04
C ALA A 69 -6.44 15.34 4.18
N PRO A 70 -6.69 16.40 3.39
CA PRO A 70 -5.60 17.15 2.76
C PRO A 70 -4.58 17.61 3.81
N ALA A 71 -3.30 17.43 3.50
CA ALA A 71 -2.19 17.69 4.40
C ALA A 71 -1.12 18.52 3.70
N ARG A 72 -0.37 19.28 4.49
CA ARG A 72 0.91 19.88 4.10
C ARG A 72 2.03 19.24 4.89
N VAL A 73 3.06 18.77 4.21
CA VAL A 73 4.23 18.12 4.81
C VAL A 73 5.42 19.07 4.80
N ARG A 74 6.23 19.03 5.86
CA ARG A 74 7.51 19.74 5.96
C ARG A 74 8.57 18.78 6.49
N PHE A 75 9.76 18.93 5.95
CA PHE A 75 10.96 18.21 6.38
C PHE A 75 11.82 19.25 7.08
N GLU A 76 11.91 19.17 8.42
CA GLU A 76 12.63 20.16 9.23
C GLU A 76 13.91 19.52 9.81
N PRO A 77 15.10 19.87 9.30
CA PRO A 77 16.36 19.39 9.86
C PRO A 77 16.56 19.89 11.29
N GLU A 78 16.90 18.97 12.19
CA GLU A 78 17.24 19.29 13.57
C GLU A 78 18.51 20.14 13.64
N GLN A 79 18.47 21.20 14.44
CA GLN A 79 19.60 22.10 14.59
C GLN A 79 20.48 21.64 15.76
N PRO A 80 21.81 21.79 15.67
CA PRO A 80 22.57 22.47 14.61
C PRO A 80 23.11 21.55 13.50
N GLU A 81 23.13 20.23 13.73
CA GLU A 81 23.88 19.28 12.90
C GLU A 81 23.13 18.87 11.63
N GLY A 82 21.79 18.82 11.67
CA GLY A 82 20.98 18.42 10.52
C GLY A 82 20.97 16.91 10.26
N ASP A 83 21.58 16.11 11.14
CA ASP A 83 21.68 14.64 11.01
C ASP A 83 20.34 13.93 11.20
N ILE A 84 19.31 14.66 11.62
CA ILE A 84 17.93 14.18 11.77
C ILE A 84 16.99 15.17 11.08
N VAL A 85 16.00 14.64 10.36
CA VAL A 85 14.89 15.39 9.78
C VAL A 85 13.59 15.00 10.49
N ASP A 86 12.88 16.00 10.99
CA ASP A 86 11.53 15.84 11.53
C ASP A 86 10.49 15.98 10.40
N ILE A 87 9.74 14.91 10.15
CA ILE A 87 8.66 14.86 9.16
C ILE A 87 7.38 15.37 9.81
N LYS A 88 7.08 16.65 9.58
CA LYS A 88 5.91 17.31 10.15
C LYS A 88 4.76 17.42 9.18
N SER A 89 3.55 17.33 9.72
CA SER A 89 2.30 17.68 9.04
C SER A 89 1.53 18.76 9.80
N ASP A 90 0.76 19.57 9.08
CA ASP A 90 -0.26 20.43 9.68
C ASP A 90 -1.42 19.63 10.32
N LEU A 91 -1.52 18.32 10.06
CA LEU A 91 -2.43 17.39 10.69
C LEU A 91 -1.79 16.73 11.92
N LYS A 92 -1.99 17.32 13.10
CA LYS A 92 -1.37 16.90 14.38
C LYS A 92 -1.60 15.44 14.81
N LYS A 93 -2.63 14.78 14.29
CA LYS A 93 -3.01 13.40 14.66
C LYS A 93 -2.90 12.43 13.47
N ALA A 94 -2.20 12.82 12.41
CA ALA A 94 -1.97 11.92 11.29
C ALA A 94 -1.11 10.75 11.77
N VAL A 95 -1.56 9.53 11.49
CA VAL A 95 -0.77 8.32 11.75
C VAL A 95 0.06 7.92 10.53
N ALA A 96 -0.35 8.38 9.35
CA ALA A 96 0.36 8.21 8.09
C ALA A 96 0.05 9.38 7.15
N LEU A 97 0.97 9.63 6.21
CA LEU A 97 0.85 10.61 5.15
C LEU A 97 1.07 9.90 3.81
N PHE A 98 0.24 10.24 2.83
CA PHE A 98 0.22 9.59 1.53
C PHE A 98 0.23 10.61 0.40
N ARG A 99 0.99 10.34 -0.66
CA ARG A 99 0.92 11.07 -1.92
C ARG A 99 0.82 10.08 -3.08
N CYS A 100 -0.42 9.81 -3.49
CA CYS A 100 -0.76 8.70 -4.40
C CYS A 100 -1.95 9.12 -5.27
N LYS A 101 -1.95 8.83 -6.58
CA LYS A 101 -3.06 9.24 -7.47
C LYS A 101 -4.32 8.40 -7.29
N SER A 102 -4.24 7.25 -6.63
CA SER A 102 -5.42 6.41 -6.32
C SER A 102 -6.25 6.97 -5.16
N LEU A 103 -5.61 7.63 -4.19
CA LEU A 103 -6.28 8.04 -2.94
C LEU A 103 -7.00 9.40 -3.07
N ARG A 104 -8.10 9.56 -2.33
CA ARG A 104 -8.94 10.78 -2.35
C ARG A 104 -9.35 11.20 -0.94
N PRO A 105 -9.41 12.51 -0.64
CA PRO A 105 -9.94 13.01 0.64
C PRO A 105 -11.34 12.46 0.96
N GLY A 106 -11.63 12.31 2.25
CA GLY A 106 -12.95 11.90 2.74
C GLY A 106 -12.89 10.76 3.76
N LYS A 107 -14.06 10.33 4.23
CA LYS A 107 -14.20 9.20 5.16
C LYS A 107 -13.58 7.93 4.56
N VAL A 108 -12.96 7.14 5.41
CA VAL A 108 -12.52 5.77 5.10
C VAL A 108 -13.07 4.85 6.18
N ASP A 109 -13.36 3.62 5.79
CA ASP A 109 -13.80 2.61 6.76
C ASP A 109 -12.58 1.98 7.41
N ALA A 110 -12.69 1.68 8.70
CA ALA A 110 -11.63 1.08 9.49
C ALA A 110 -12.10 -0.25 10.06
N ALA A 111 -11.18 -1.18 10.18
CA ALA A 111 -11.44 -2.46 10.80
C ALA A 111 -11.75 -2.30 12.29
N ASN A 112 -12.56 -3.22 12.80
CA ASN A 112 -12.75 -3.34 14.24
C ASN A 112 -11.53 -4.10 14.79
N LEU A 113 -10.64 -3.36 15.43
CA LEU A 113 -9.41 -3.89 15.99
C LEU A 113 -9.67 -4.23 17.46
N ALA A 114 -9.88 -5.52 17.73
CA ALA A 114 -9.87 -6.04 19.09
C ALA A 114 -8.42 -6.36 19.48
N PHE A 115 -7.67 -5.34 19.91
CA PHE A 115 -6.31 -5.57 20.39
C PHE A 115 -6.34 -6.26 21.75
N PRO A 116 -5.53 -7.31 21.98
CA PRO A 116 -5.19 -7.74 23.33
C PRO A 116 -4.60 -6.56 24.13
N LYS A 117 -4.57 -6.66 25.46
CA LYS A 117 -3.94 -5.64 26.32
C LYS A 117 -2.49 -5.29 25.93
N ASP A 118 -1.85 -6.16 25.13
CA ASP A 118 -0.44 -6.09 24.74
C ASP A 118 -0.22 -5.54 23.31
N GLY A 119 -1.25 -5.02 22.62
CA GLY A 119 -1.08 -4.07 21.51
C GLY A 119 -1.16 -4.62 20.08
N THR A 120 -0.50 -3.91 19.16
CA THR A 120 -0.48 -4.09 17.70
C THR A 120 0.64 -5.01 17.20
N ALA A 121 1.52 -5.45 18.10
CA ALA A 121 2.67 -6.28 17.79
C ALA A 121 2.25 -7.69 17.35
N ILE A 122 3.02 -8.26 16.41
CA ILE A 122 2.82 -9.58 15.84
C ILE A 122 4.09 -10.38 16.08
N GLU A 123 4.08 -11.09 17.21
CA GLU A 123 5.24 -11.85 17.68
C GLU A 123 5.49 -13.11 16.84
N PRO A 124 6.76 -13.46 16.55
CA PRO A 124 7.10 -14.66 15.82
C PRO A 124 6.57 -15.94 16.49
N GLY A 125 5.80 -16.74 15.75
CA GLY A 125 5.26 -18.02 16.22
C GLY A 125 4.11 -17.90 17.24
N ALA A 126 3.68 -16.69 17.58
CA ALA A 126 2.53 -16.47 18.45
C ALA A 126 1.20 -16.69 17.71
N ASP A 127 0.09 -16.61 18.46
CA ASP A 127 -1.24 -16.62 17.91
C ASP A 127 -1.46 -15.43 16.94
N PRO A 128 -2.24 -15.61 15.87
CA PRO A 128 -2.48 -14.56 14.89
C PRO A 128 -3.19 -13.36 15.51
N LEU A 129 -2.75 -12.15 15.11
CA LEU A 129 -3.55 -10.94 15.31
C LEU A 129 -4.75 -10.99 14.37
N ARG A 130 -5.96 -10.90 14.92
CA ARG A 130 -7.21 -11.04 14.15
C ARG A 130 -7.88 -9.70 13.91
N VAL A 131 -8.22 -9.46 12.65
CA VAL A 131 -8.84 -8.23 12.17
C VAL A 131 -10.21 -8.56 11.60
N GLY A 132 -11.25 -7.89 12.11
CA GLY A 132 -12.61 -7.99 11.58
C GLY A 132 -12.91 -6.82 10.66
N PHE A 133 -13.27 -7.10 9.40
CA PHE A 133 -13.62 -6.06 8.42
C PHE A 133 -14.78 -6.51 7.52
N HIS A 134 -15.82 -5.68 7.42
CA HIS A 134 -17.07 -5.94 6.70
C HIS A 134 -17.62 -7.38 6.86
N GLY A 135 -17.66 -7.88 8.10
CA GLY A 135 -18.19 -9.23 8.42
C GLY A 135 -17.28 -10.39 8.06
N ARG A 136 -16.06 -10.12 7.60
CA ARG A 136 -15.01 -11.12 7.32
C ARG A 136 -13.91 -11.02 8.38
N ARG A 137 -13.20 -12.14 8.59
CA ARG A 137 -12.08 -12.23 9.52
C ARG A 137 -10.79 -12.45 8.73
N TYR A 138 -9.77 -11.72 9.13
CA TYR A 138 -8.43 -11.77 8.60
C TYR A 138 -7.46 -12.06 9.74
N GLU A 139 -6.40 -12.80 9.44
CA GLU A 139 -5.38 -13.21 10.40
C GLU A 139 -4.01 -12.75 9.92
N LEU A 140 -3.36 -11.90 10.70
CA LEU A 140 -1.98 -11.48 10.55
C LEU A 140 -1.11 -12.42 11.40
N ARG A 141 -0.06 -12.99 10.80
CA ARG A 141 0.84 -13.94 11.44
C ARG A 141 2.27 -13.59 11.15
N HIS A 142 3.12 -13.65 12.16
CA HIS A 142 4.56 -13.69 12.00
C HIS A 142 5.01 -15.13 12.20
N THR A 143 5.48 -15.77 11.13
CA THR A 143 5.89 -17.18 11.17
C THR A 143 7.21 -17.33 11.90
N VAL A 144 7.46 -18.52 12.44
CA VAL A 144 8.78 -18.88 13.00
C VAL A 144 9.91 -18.84 11.98
N SER A 145 9.60 -18.76 10.68
CA SER A 145 10.59 -18.63 9.61
C SER A 145 10.93 -17.18 9.26
N GLY A 146 10.27 -16.19 9.87
CA GLY A 146 10.50 -14.76 9.61
C GLY A 146 9.53 -14.11 8.62
N ALA A 147 8.53 -14.83 8.12
CA ALA A 147 7.57 -14.24 7.19
C ALA A 147 6.40 -13.62 7.95
N VAL A 148 6.04 -12.38 7.63
CA VAL A 148 4.79 -11.77 8.06
C VAL A 148 3.77 -11.94 6.95
N ILE A 149 2.64 -12.58 7.27
CA ILE A 149 1.60 -12.93 6.32
C ILE A 149 0.24 -12.44 6.78
N VAL A 150 -0.65 -12.17 5.82
CA VAL A 150 -2.07 -11.98 6.07
C VAL A 150 -2.88 -13.02 5.31
N GLU A 151 -3.85 -13.62 5.99
CA GLU A 151 -4.73 -14.64 5.43
C GLU A 151 -6.19 -14.31 5.74
N GLY A 152 -7.08 -14.57 4.78
CA GLY A 152 -8.51 -14.38 5.00
C GLY A 152 -9.32 -14.54 3.72
N GLY A 153 -10.56 -15.03 3.87
CA GLY A 153 -11.47 -15.12 2.74
C GLY A 153 -10.98 -16.01 1.59
N GLY A 154 -10.18 -17.04 1.89
CA GLY A 154 -9.61 -17.97 0.92
C GLY A 154 -8.33 -17.50 0.22
N LYS A 155 -7.78 -16.34 0.60
CA LYS A 155 -6.56 -15.76 0.02
C LYS A 155 -5.48 -15.53 1.07
N ARG A 156 -4.25 -15.34 0.60
CA ARG A 156 -3.04 -15.09 1.39
C ARG A 156 -2.14 -14.08 0.69
N SER A 157 -1.47 -13.23 1.46
CA SER A 157 -0.35 -12.40 1.00
C SER A 157 0.82 -12.51 1.98
N VAL A 158 2.05 -12.48 1.45
CA VAL A 158 3.26 -12.23 2.25
C VAL A 158 3.48 -10.72 2.24
N LEU A 159 3.52 -10.12 3.42
CA LEU A 159 3.69 -8.67 3.59
C LEU A 159 5.16 -8.29 3.72
N HIS A 160 5.92 -9.11 4.45
CA HIS A 160 7.35 -8.95 4.65
C HIS A 160 7.98 -10.32 4.93
N ASP A 161 9.26 -10.48 4.61
CA ASP A 161 10.03 -11.67 4.96
C ASP A 161 11.42 -11.24 5.43
N PHE A 162 11.69 -11.44 6.72
CA PHE A 162 12.97 -11.11 7.34
C PHE A 162 14.11 -12.08 6.93
N GLY A 163 13.82 -13.12 6.14
CA GLY A 163 14.82 -14.07 5.64
C GLY A 163 15.38 -15.00 6.71
N GLY A 164 14.74 -15.09 7.88
CA GLY A 164 15.16 -15.92 8.99
C GLY A 164 14.45 -15.60 10.31
N SER A 165 14.80 -16.33 11.36
CA SER A 165 14.13 -16.26 12.67
C SER A 165 14.96 -15.62 13.77
N SER A 166 16.13 -15.05 13.44
CA SER A 166 17.08 -14.57 14.45
C SER A 166 17.08 -13.03 14.57
N PRO A 167 16.83 -12.51 15.78
CA PRO A 167 16.33 -11.17 16.12
C PRO A 167 17.33 -9.99 15.98
N PRO A 168 16.84 -8.76 16.26
CA PRO A 168 15.44 -8.39 16.54
C PRO A 168 14.68 -8.16 15.24
N PHE A 169 13.54 -8.84 15.09
CA PHE A 169 12.59 -8.62 14.00
C PHE A 169 11.23 -8.32 14.60
N ASN A 170 10.75 -7.09 14.44
CA ASN A 170 9.47 -6.65 14.96
C ASN A 170 8.50 -6.41 13.80
N ALA A 171 7.24 -6.78 13.99
CA ALA A 171 6.17 -6.48 13.05
C ALA A 171 4.97 -5.94 13.83
N SER A 172 4.44 -4.80 13.40
CA SER A 172 3.33 -4.13 14.08
C SER A 172 2.26 -3.69 13.09
N LEU A 173 0.99 -3.94 13.43
CA LEU A 173 -0.14 -3.40 12.68
C LEU A 173 -0.44 -1.96 13.13
N ILE A 174 -0.22 -0.98 12.26
CA ILE A 174 -0.50 0.42 12.59
C ILE A 174 -1.98 0.75 12.37
N TRP A 175 -2.55 0.27 11.26
CA TRP A 175 -3.94 0.50 10.91
C TRP A 175 -4.44 -0.57 9.93
N ALA A 176 -5.74 -0.87 9.96
CA ALA A 176 -6.41 -1.67 8.95
C ALA A 176 -7.80 -1.09 8.63
N GLY A 177 -8.22 -1.19 7.38
CA GLY A 177 -9.47 -0.61 6.90
C GLY A 177 -9.58 -0.67 5.39
N ASP A 178 -10.16 0.35 4.77
CA ASP A 178 -10.28 0.50 3.31
C ASP A 178 -9.94 1.95 2.95
N VAL A 179 -8.67 2.19 2.63
CA VAL A 179 -8.11 3.52 2.39
C VAL A 179 -8.37 3.98 0.97
N ASP A 180 -8.42 3.06 0.01
CA ASP A 180 -8.65 3.34 -1.41
C ASP A 180 -10.14 3.28 -1.82
N ARG A 181 -11.01 2.80 -0.93
CA ARG A 181 -12.47 2.69 -1.07
C ARG A 181 -12.91 1.62 -2.07
N ASP A 182 -12.17 0.53 -2.18
CA ASP A 182 -12.53 -0.62 -3.02
C ASP A 182 -13.45 -1.64 -2.32
N GLY A 183 -13.74 -1.42 -1.03
CA GLY A 183 -14.60 -2.27 -0.18
C GLY A 183 -13.90 -3.50 0.41
N ARG A 184 -12.58 -3.64 0.22
CA ARG A 184 -11.74 -4.74 0.69
C ARG A 184 -10.66 -4.21 1.65
N PRO A 185 -10.00 -5.08 2.42
CA PRO A 185 -9.11 -4.61 3.47
C PRO A 185 -7.73 -4.20 2.95
N ASP A 186 -7.26 -3.09 3.47
CA ASP A 186 -5.92 -2.54 3.37
C ASP A 186 -5.25 -2.59 4.75
N PHE A 187 -3.92 -2.64 4.75
CA PHE A 187 -3.10 -2.75 5.96
C PHE A 187 -1.95 -1.75 5.92
N LEU A 188 -1.75 -1.06 7.03
CA LEU A 188 -0.59 -0.22 7.27
C LEU A 188 0.26 -0.91 8.34
N MET A 189 1.48 -1.27 7.98
CA MET A 189 2.37 -2.11 8.77
C MET A 189 3.69 -1.41 9.02
N GLU A 190 4.28 -1.69 10.17
CA GLU A 190 5.65 -1.34 10.48
C GLU A 190 6.45 -2.63 10.69
N PHE A 191 7.64 -2.70 10.10
CA PHE A 191 8.59 -3.79 10.24
C PHE A 191 9.92 -3.20 10.68
N GLU A 192 10.58 -3.79 11.66
CA GLU A 192 11.86 -3.29 12.18
C GLU A 192 12.85 -4.43 12.35
N SER A 193 14.10 -4.15 12.03
CA SER A 193 15.24 -5.02 12.27
C SER A 193 16.51 -4.22 12.57
N ASP A 194 17.58 -4.92 12.97
CA ASP A 194 18.92 -4.30 13.08
C ASP A 194 19.44 -3.72 11.74
N LEU A 195 18.85 -4.11 10.60
CA LEU A 195 19.23 -3.59 9.28
C LEU A 195 18.45 -2.34 8.89
N GLY A 196 17.41 -1.99 9.66
CA GLY A 196 16.52 -0.88 9.37
C GLY A 196 15.05 -1.21 9.63
N ALA A 197 14.20 -0.22 9.36
CA ALA A 197 12.76 -0.30 9.52
C ALA A 197 12.03 0.08 8.22
N SER A 198 10.81 -0.42 8.06
CA SER A 198 9.93 -0.06 6.95
C SER A 198 8.51 0.18 7.43
N PHE A 199 7.88 1.19 6.86
CA PHE A 199 6.50 1.59 7.14
C PHE A 199 5.71 1.55 5.83
N CYS A 200 4.91 0.50 5.67
CA CYS A 200 4.37 0.09 4.39
C CYS A 200 2.85 0.10 4.36
N LEU A 201 2.30 0.66 3.29
CA LEU A 201 0.90 0.52 2.92
C LEU A 201 0.72 -0.66 1.97
N PHE A 202 -0.15 -1.60 2.35
CA PHE A 202 -0.60 -2.69 1.51
C PHE A 202 -2.08 -2.51 1.19
N THR A 203 -2.44 -2.52 -0.10
CA THR A 203 -3.84 -2.38 -0.51
C THR A 203 -4.34 -3.58 -1.29
N SER A 204 -5.64 -3.85 -1.23
CA SER A 204 -6.27 -4.83 -2.10
C SER A 204 -6.31 -4.39 -3.57
N GLY A 205 -6.28 -3.08 -3.85
CA GLY A 205 -6.09 -2.53 -5.19
C GLY A 205 -4.74 -2.87 -5.81
N SER A 206 -3.70 -3.03 -4.99
CA SER A 206 -2.34 -3.42 -5.40
C SER A 206 -2.09 -4.94 -5.40
N ALA A 207 -3.07 -5.76 -5.06
CA ALA A 207 -2.90 -7.22 -4.97
C ALA A 207 -2.64 -7.85 -6.34
N LYS A 208 -1.69 -8.80 -6.41
CA LYS A 208 -1.51 -9.64 -7.59
C LYS A 208 -2.58 -10.74 -7.65
N GLU A 209 -2.55 -11.52 -8.73
CA GLU A 209 -3.42 -12.68 -8.85
C GLU A 209 -3.27 -13.62 -7.64
N ASN A 210 -4.40 -14.04 -7.07
CA ASN A 210 -4.49 -14.90 -5.87
C ASN A 210 -3.98 -14.28 -4.55
N GLU A 211 -3.53 -13.02 -4.56
CA GLU A 211 -3.18 -12.28 -3.34
C GLU A 211 -4.39 -11.56 -2.75
N LEU A 212 -4.28 -11.29 -1.45
CA LEU A 212 -5.25 -10.54 -0.68
C LEU A 212 -5.00 -9.02 -0.77
N VAL A 213 -3.75 -8.63 -0.55
CA VAL A 213 -3.19 -7.27 -0.72
C VAL A 213 -1.82 -7.35 -1.38
N GLY A 214 -1.38 -6.26 -1.99
CA GLY A 214 -0.01 -6.04 -2.43
C GLY A 214 0.53 -4.71 -1.92
N ALA A 215 1.85 -4.53 -1.96
CA ALA A 215 2.48 -3.28 -1.53
C ALA A 215 2.08 -2.13 -2.47
N ALA A 216 1.52 -1.06 -1.89
CA ALA A 216 1.23 0.18 -2.60
C ALA A 216 2.40 1.17 -2.49
N GLY A 217 3.15 1.12 -1.38
CA GLY A 217 4.35 1.90 -1.15
C GLY A 217 4.88 1.75 0.27
N CYS A 218 6.16 2.03 0.47
CA CYS A 218 6.85 1.94 1.75
C CYS A 218 7.74 3.16 1.97
N MET A 219 7.82 3.60 3.22
CA MET A 219 8.94 4.38 3.73
C MET A 219 9.97 3.40 4.27
N GLU A 220 11.22 3.50 3.84
CA GLU A 220 12.33 2.66 4.30
C GLU A 220 13.28 3.53 5.12
N VAL A 221 13.77 3.01 6.24
CA VAL A 221 14.69 3.68 7.16
C VAL A 221 15.87 2.77 7.41
N SER A 222 17.07 3.28 7.20
CA SER A 222 18.30 2.51 7.38
C SER A 222 18.63 2.32 8.87
N GLY A 223 19.15 1.15 9.23
CA GLY A 223 19.61 0.80 10.59
C GLY A 223 21.07 1.17 10.87
#